data_AF-A0A371GJQ6-F1
#
_entry.id   AF-A0A371GJQ6-F1
#
_cell.length_a   1.000
_cell.length_b   1.000
_cell.length_c   1.000
_cell.angle_alpha   90.00
_cell.angle_beta   90.00
_cell.angle_gamma   90.00
#
_symmetry.space_group_name_H-M   'P 1'
#
loop_
_entity.id
_entity.type
_entity.pdbx_description
1 polymer ?
#
loop_
_entity_poly.entity_id
_entity_poly.type
_entity_poly.pdbx_seq_one_letter_code
_entity_poly.pdbx_strand_id
1 'polypeptide(L)'
;MGPVGLTTHSGGFDPQREDPHKHLKEFHVVYFTMRPQGIPKDYIKMKAFPFSFDGAAKDWLYLQRVLFNTWGDMKHIFLEKFFPASKTATIKKEIYGIRQQSGETLHEYWERFNKLCATCPHHQISEQLLIQYFYKGLSMMDKSMIDAASRGALMDKTLAIARHLISNMASNTQQFGIKGPSQSWMVNEIGAASNLRLENQLSKLTSLVRQLAVG
;
A
#
# COMPACT_ATOMS: atom_id res chain seq x y z
N MET A 1 10.78 19.85 -42.65
CA MET A 1 10.16 19.62 -41.33
C MET A 1 9.27 18.40 -41.45
N GLY A 2 9.73 17.25 -40.97
CA GLY A 2 8.91 16.03 -40.96
C GLY A 2 7.86 16.11 -39.86
N PRO A 3 6.68 15.50 -40.02
CA PRO A 3 5.72 15.42 -38.94
C PRO A 3 6.33 14.58 -37.81
N VAL A 4 6.45 15.20 -36.64
CA VAL A 4 6.78 14.52 -35.39
C VAL A 4 5.71 13.48 -35.15
N GLY A 5 6.10 12.21 -35.19
CA GLY A 5 5.25 11.08 -34.82
C GLY A 5 4.86 11.22 -33.36
N LEU A 6 3.70 11.81 -33.10
CA LEU A 6 3.00 11.63 -31.84
C LEU A 6 2.60 10.16 -31.80
N THR A 7 3.35 9.36 -31.06
CA THR A 7 2.92 8.03 -30.61
C THR A 7 1.69 8.22 -29.73
N THR A 8 0.51 8.27 -30.36
CA THR A 8 -0.75 8.07 -29.66
C THR A 8 -0.72 6.64 -29.16
N HIS A 9 -0.44 6.46 -27.86
CA HIS A 9 -0.85 5.24 -27.18
C HIS A 9 -2.37 5.12 -27.40
N SER A 10 -2.77 4.24 -28.31
CA SER A 10 -4.14 3.79 -28.48
C SER A 10 -4.48 2.94 -27.24
N GLY A 11 -4.65 3.60 -26.10
CA GLY A 11 -4.97 2.96 -24.82
C GLY A 11 -6.41 3.26 -24.46
N GLY A 12 -7.35 2.53 -25.06
CA GLY A 12 -8.71 2.51 -24.53
C GLY A 12 -8.74 1.76 -23.19
N PHE A 13 -9.82 1.96 -22.44
CA PHE A 13 -10.05 1.32 -21.15
C PHE A 13 -9.88 -0.21 -21.23
N ASP A 14 -8.90 -0.73 -20.47
CA ASP A 14 -8.70 -2.17 -20.26
C ASP A 14 -9.17 -2.56 -18.85
N PRO A 15 -10.31 -3.26 -18.71
CA PRO A 15 -10.86 -3.61 -17.41
C PRO A 15 -10.00 -4.60 -16.59
N GLN A 16 -8.97 -5.21 -17.20
CA GLN A 16 -8.04 -6.09 -16.49
C GLN A 16 -6.85 -5.33 -15.89
N ARG A 17 -6.52 -4.15 -16.43
CA ARG A 17 -5.32 -3.40 -16.06
C ARG A 17 -5.62 -2.04 -15.44
N GLU A 18 -6.80 -1.51 -15.66
CA GLU A 18 -7.18 -0.16 -15.24
C GLU A 18 -8.31 -0.19 -14.20
N ASP A 19 -8.19 0.67 -13.19
CA ASP A 19 -9.26 0.89 -12.21
C ASP A 19 -10.40 1.72 -12.84
N PRO A 20 -11.66 1.25 -12.80
CA PRO A 20 -12.80 1.97 -13.39
C PRO A 20 -13.01 3.38 -12.82
N HIS A 21 -12.75 3.58 -11.52
CA HIS A 21 -12.89 4.90 -10.90
C HIS A 21 -11.79 5.87 -11.37
N LYS A 22 -10.56 5.38 -11.51
CA LYS A 22 -9.44 6.12 -12.10
C LYS A 22 -9.75 6.52 -13.54
N HIS A 23 -10.25 5.60 -14.36
CA HIS A 23 -10.64 5.87 -15.74
C HIS A 23 -11.66 7.02 -15.83
N LEU A 24 -12.70 6.99 -14.99
CA LEU A 24 -13.69 8.07 -14.93
C LEU A 24 -13.10 9.43 -14.53
N LYS A 25 -12.11 9.45 -13.62
CA LYS A 25 -11.41 10.68 -13.22
C LYS A 25 -10.56 11.22 -14.37
N GLU A 26 -9.81 10.35 -15.05
CA GLU A 26 -8.98 10.75 -16.19
C GLU A 26 -9.83 11.26 -17.35
N PHE A 27 -10.92 10.55 -17.70
CA PHE A 27 -11.90 11.02 -18.66
C PHE A 27 -12.47 12.39 -18.29
N HIS A 28 -12.76 12.62 -17.01
CA HIS A 28 -13.26 13.91 -16.55
C HIS A 28 -12.24 15.04 -16.76
N VAL A 29 -10.96 14.79 -16.49
CA VAL A 29 -9.87 15.75 -16.73
C VAL A 29 -9.77 16.09 -18.22
N VAL A 30 -9.75 15.08 -19.09
CA VAL A 30 -9.70 15.25 -20.56
C VAL A 30 -10.93 16.00 -21.06
N TYR A 31 -12.12 15.67 -20.56
CA TYR A 31 -13.34 16.41 -20.88
C TYR A 31 -13.24 17.89 -20.50
N PHE A 32 -12.68 18.19 -19.32
CA PHE A 32 -12.57 19.56 -18.81
C PHE A 32 -11.63 20.42 -19.66
N THR A 33 -10.54 19.85 -20.18
CA THR A 33 -9.58 20.59 -21.02
C THR A 33 -10.10 20.90 -22.43
N MET A 34 -11.04 20.09 -22.94
CA MET A 34 -11.56 20.20 -24.31
C MET A 34 -12.99 20.73 -24.39
N ARG A 35 -13.50 21.36 -23.33
CA ARG A 35 -14.93 21.64 -23.16
C ARG A 35 -15.48 22.61 -24.23
N PRO A 36 -16.44 22.17 -25.07
CA PRO A 36 -17.17 23.06 -25.97
C PRO A 36 -18.11 23.98 -25.18
N GLN A 37 -18.17 25.25 -25.56
CA GLN A 37 -19.11 26.22 -24.97
C GLN A 37 -20.52 26.04 -25.56
N GLY A 38 -21.56 26.26 -24.74
CA GLY A 38 -22.96 26.27 -25.20
C GLY A 38 -23.67 24.92 -25.35
N ILE A 39 -23.00 23.79 -25.09
CA ILE A 39 -23.61 22.45 -25.18
C ILE A 39 -23.84 21.87 -23.77
N PRO A 40 -24.98 21.19 -23.51
CA PRO A 40 -25.22 20.49 -22.25
C PRO A 40 -24.08 19.50 -21.90
N LYS A 41 -23.53 19.64 -20.69
CA LYS A 41 -22.34 18.88 -20.26
C LYS A 41 -22.54 17.37 -20.35
N ASP A 42 -23.70 16.90 -19.91
CA ASP A 42 -23.99 15.47 -19.83
C ASP A 42 -24.14 14.84 -21.22
N TYR A 43 -24.71 15.57 -22.17
CA TYR A 43 -24.81 15.14 -23.56
C TYR A 43 -23.42 14.89 -24.17
N ILE A 44 -22.49 15.85 -24.01
CA ILE A 44 -21.12 15.70 -24.53
C ILE A 44 -20.42 14.51 -23.88
N LYS A 45 -20.51 14.37 -22.55
CA LYS A 45 -19.87 13.26 -21.83
C LYS A 45 -20.39 11.91 -22.30
N MET A 46 -21.70 11.76 -22.43
CA MET A 46 -22.31 10.51 -22.91
C MET A 46 -21.90 10.18 -24.36
N LYS A 47 -21.68 11.19 -25.20
CA LYS A 47 -21.19 10.98 -26.58
C LYS A 47 -19.69 10.69 -26.63
N ALA A 48 -18.89 11.33 -25.78
CA ALA A 48 -17.44 11.22 -25.77
C ALA A 48 -16.94 9.97 -25.03
N PHE A 49 -17.62 9.54 -23.96
CA PHE A 49 -17.17 8.44 -23.11
C PHE A 49 -16.97 7.12 -23.86
N PRO A 50 -17.85 6.68 -24.79
CA PRO A 50 -17.60 5.46 -25.56
C PRO A 50 -16.31 5.46 -26.40
N PHE A 51 -15.73 6.63 -26.68
CA PHE A 51 -14.45 6.74 -27.38
C PHE A 51 -13.23 6.53 -26.47
N SER A 52 -13.40 6.53 -25.14
CA SER A 52 -12.33 6.17 -24.20
C SER A 52 -12.18 4.66 -24.00
N PHE A 53 -13.02 3.85 -24.65
CA PHE A 53 -12.99 2.38 -24.59
C PHE A 53 -12.41 1.79 -25.87
N ASP A 54 -11.89 0.57 -25.75
CA ASP A 54 -11.50 -0.24 -26.89
C ASP A 54 -12.01 -1.69 -26.78
N GLY A 55 -12.02 -2.41 -27.90
CA GLY A 55 -12.41 -3.81 -28.00
C GLY A 55 -13.75 -4.16 -27.33
N ALA A 56 -13.76 -5.28 -26.61
CA ALA A 56 -14.97 -5.85 -26.00
C ALA A 56 -15.66 -4.90 -25.00
N ALA A 57 -14.92 -4.02 -24.32
CA ALA A 57 -15.51 -3.07 -23.38
C ALA A 57 -16.30 -1.97 -24.11
N LYS A 58 -15.80 -1.54 -25.27
CA LYS A 58 -16.51 -0.60 -26.17
C LYS A 58 -17.77 -1.24 -26.73
N ASP A 59 -17.67 -2.46 -27.27
CA ASP A 59 -18.80 -3.19 -27.83
C ASP A 59 -19.92 -3.39 -26.80
N TRP A 60 -19.55 -3.79 -25.58
CA TRP A 60 -20.49 -3.89 -24.47
C TRP A 60 -21.22 -2.58 -24.19
N LEU A 61 -20.50 -1.46 -24.12
CA LEU A 61 -21.10 -0.15 -23.82
C LEU A 61 -22.09 0.28 -24.92
N TYR A 62 -21.81 -0.03 -26.19
CA TYR A 62 -22.74 0.23 -27.29
C TYR A 62 -23.99 -0.66 -27.25
N LEU A 63 -23.91 -1.89 -26.72
CA LEU A 63 -25.09 -2.72 -26.50
C LEU A 63 -26.00 -2.18 -25.39
N GLN A 64 -25.41 -1.52 -24.39
CA GLN A 64 -26.17 -0.91 -23.29
C GLN A 64 -26.77 0.47 -23.65
N ARG A 65 -26.63 0.95 -24.89
CA ARG A 65 -26.95 2.34 -25.28
C ARG A 65 -28.39 2.78 -25.00
N VAL A 66 -29.32 1.82 -24.98
CA VAL A 66 -30.75 2.05 -24.73
C VAL A 66 -31.03 2.34 -23.24
N LEU A 67 -30.11 2.01 -22.34
CA LEU A 67 -30.27 2.17 -20.90
C LEU A 67 -29.80 3.53 -20.37
N PHE A 68 -29.27 4.42 -21.22
CA PHE A 68 -28.66 5.68 -20.79
C PHE A 68 -29.55 6.89 -21.10
N ASN A 69 -30.22 7.45 -20.09
CA ASN A 69 -30.94 8.71 -20.22
C ASN A 69 -30.11 9.90 -19.72
N THR A 70 -29.15 9.65 -18.83
CA THR A 70 -28.26 10.66 -18.27
C THR A 70 -26.82 10.18 -18.17
N TRP A 71 -25.88 11.11 -17.98
CA TRP A 71 -24.50 10.79 -17.63
C TRP A 71 -24.40 10.01 -16.30
N GLY A 72 -25.35 10.25 -15.38
CA GLY A 72 -25.47 9.51 -14.13
C GLY A 72 -25.66 8.01 -14.38
N ASP A 73 -26.62 7.65 -15.23
CA ASP A 73 -26.96 6.26 -15.55
C ASP A 73 -25.79 5.55 -16.23
N MET A 74 -25.12 6.22 -17.18
CA MET A 74 -23.97 5.65 -17.88
C MET A 74 -22.82 5.35 -16.92
N LYS A 75 -22.50 6.26 -15.99
CA LYS A 75 -21.50 5.99 -14.93
C LYS A 75 -21.92 4.84 -14.03
N HIS A 76 -23.19 4.79 -13.63
CA HIS A 76 -23.70 3.75 -12.74
C HIS A 76 -23.53 2.37 -13.37
N ILE A 77 -24.04 2.17 -14.59
CA ILE A 77 -23.96 0.89 -15.31
C ILE A 77 -22.51 0.49 -15.60
N PHE A 78 -21.65 1.46 -15.96
CA PHE A 78 -20.21 1.23 -16.13
C PHE A 78 -19.56 0.70 -14.84
N LEU A 79 -19.79 1.37 -13.71
CA LEU A 79 -19.23 0.96 -12.42
C LEU A 79 -19.84 -0.37 -11.95
N GLU A 80 -21.12 -0.61 -12.15
CA GLU A 80 -21.77 -1.88 -11.81
C GLU A 80 -21.13 -3.06 -12.56
N LYS A 81 -20.80 -2.88 -13.85
CA LYS A 81 -20.17 -3.90 -14.67
C LYS A 81 -18.72 -4.18 -14.27
N PHE A 82 -17.91 -3.13 -14.13
CA PHE A 82 -16.46 -3.28 -14.00
C PHE A 82 -15.97 -3.21 -12.55
N PHE A 83 -16.77 -2.65 -11.65
CA PHE A 83 -16.51 -2.55 -10.22
C PHE A 83 -17.76 -2.96 -9.38
N PRO A 84 -18.22 -4.21 -9.51
CA PRO A 84 -19.45 -4.65 -8.85
C PRO A 84 -19.35 -4.60 -7.32
N ALA A 85 -20.51 -4.58 -6.65
CA ALA A 85 -20.62 -4.59 -5.19
C ALA A 85 -19.87 -5.78 -4.55
N SER A 86 -19.78 -6.93 -5.24
CA SER A 86 -19.00 -8.09 -4.80
C SER A 86 -17.51 -7.77 -4.66
N LYS A 87 -16.91 -7.04 -5.61
CA LYS A 87 -15.51 -6.57 -5.49
C LYS A 87 -15.35 -5.63 -4.29
N THR A 88 -16.30 -4.71 -4.11
CA THR A 88 -16.31 -3.81 -2.93
C THR A 88 -16.38 -4.61 -1.63
N ALA A 89 -17.21 -5.65 -1.55
CA ALA A 89 -17.33 -6.51 -0.37
C ALA A 89 -16.03 -7.29 -0.10
N THR A 90 -15.38 -7.81 -1.14
CA THR A 90 -14.08 -8.48 -1.02
C THR A 90 -13.00 -7.53 -0.51
N ILE A 91 -12.89 -6.32 -1.08
CA ILE A 91 -11.91 -5.33 -0.63
C ILE A 91 -12.17 -4.92 0.83
N LYS A 92 -13.43 -4.70 1.22
CA LYS A 92 -13.79 -4.47 2.62
C LYS A 92 -13.32 -5.62 3.52
N LYS A 93 -13.43 -6.86 3.04
CA LYS A 93 -12.94 -8.06 3.72
C LYS A 93 -11.46 -8.15 3.89
N GLU A 94 -10.73 -7.75 2.86
CA GLU A 94 -9.28 -7.64 2.96
C GLU A 94 -8.87 -6.52 3.92
N ILE A 95 -9.56 -5.36 3.90
CA ILE A 95 -9.27 -4.24 4.82
C ILE A 95 -9.47 -4.64 6.28
N TYR A 96 -10.60 -5.24 6.65
CA TYR A 96 -10.82 -5.64 8.05
C TYR A 96 -9.94 -6.80 8.49
N GLY A 97 -9.50 -7.63 7.53
CA GLY A 97 -8.72 -8.85 7.77
C GLY A 97 -7.22 -8.65 7.62
N ILE A 98 -6.77 -7.44 7.27
CA ILE A 98 -5.37 -7.18 6.95
C ILE A 98 -4.48 -7.41 8.17
N ARG A 99 -3.38 -8.13 7.97
CA ARG A 99 -2.38 -8.41 9.00
C ARG A 99 -0.99 -8.19 8.44
N GLN A 100 -0.10 -7.70 9.28
CA GLN A 100 1.31 -7.61 8.99
C GLN A 100 1.89 -9.02 8.90
N GLN A 101 2.58 -9.30 7.80
CA GLN A 101 3.16 -10.61 7.53
C GLN A 101 4.49 -10.80 8.27
N SER A 102 4.90 -12.05 8.48
CA SER A 102 6.19 -12.33 9.09
C SER A 102 7.33 -11.81 8.20
N GLY A 103 8.20 -10.97 8.75
CA GLY A 103 9.30 -10.34 8.01
C GLY A 103 8.90 -9.11 7.19
N GLU A 104 7.60 -8.76 7.15
CA GLU A 104 7.13 -7.51 6.53
C GLU A 104 7.40 -6.34 7.48
N THR A 105 8.09 -5.32 6.97
CA THR A 105 8.37 -4.10 7.73
C THR A 105 7.10 -3.27 7.93
N LEU A 106 7.10 -2.38 8.93
CA LEU A 106 5.99 -1.43 9.12
C LEU A 106 5.75 -0.57 7.87
N HIS A 107 6.80 -0.22 7.14
CA HIS A 107 6.71 0.54 5.90
C HIS A 107 5.93 -0.22 4.82
N GLU A 108 6.37 -1.44 4.50
CA GLU A 108 5.74 -2.29 3.48
C GLU A 108 4.28 -2.57 3.85
N TYR A 109 4.01 -2.82 5.13
CA TYR A 109 2.65 -3.01 5.64
C TYR A 109 1.76 -1.77 5.47
N TRP A 110 2.29 -0.59 5.80
CA TRP A 110 1.59 0.69 5.64
C TRP A 110 1.29 1.01 4.17
N GLU A 111 2.25 0.79 3.28
CA GLU A 111 2.04 0.95 1.83
C GLU A 111 0.97 0.00 1.30
N ARG A 112 1.04 -1.28 1.69
CA ARG A 112 0.04 -2.28 1.27
C ARG A 112 -1.36 -1.93 1.77
N PHE A 113 -1.49 -1.48 3.01
CA PHE A 113 -2.76 -1.01 3.57
C PHE A 113 -3.33 0.19 2.79
N ASN A 114 -2.50 1.20 2.51
CA ASN A 114 -2.92 2.38 1.75
C ASN A 114 -3.33 2.05 0.32
N LYS A 115 -2.57 1.17 -0.35
CA LYS A 115 -2.89 0.70 -1.70
C LYS A 115 -4.23 -0.04 -1.73
N LEU A 116 -4.49 -0.87 -0.73
CA LEU A 116 -5.76 -1.57 -0.60
C LEU A 116 -6.93 -0.60 -0.37
N CYS A 117 -6.78 0.38 0.51
CA CYS A 117 -7.79 1.43 0.71
C CYS A 117 -8.05 2.24 -0.57
N ALA A 118 -7.01 2.56 -1.34
CA ALA A 118 -7.10 3.32 -2.58
C ALA A 118 -7.84 2.57 -3.71
N THR A 119 -7.91 1.24 -3.65
CA THR A 119 -8.62 0.41 -4.65
C THR A 119 -10.14 0.55 -4.54
N CYS A 120 -10.65 0.99 -3.38
CA CYS A 120 -12.09 1.20 -3.20
C CYS A 120 -12.35 2.52 -2.45
N PRO A 121 -12.23 3.69 -3.08
CA PRO A 121 -12.43 4.98 -2.40
C PRO A 121 -13.85 5.16 -1.82
N HIS A 122 -14.82 4.36 -2.30
CA HIS A 122 -16.20 4.33 -1.80
C HIS A 122 -16.47 3.19 -0.81
N HIS A 123 -15.44 2.71 -0.10
CA HIS A 123 -15.57 1.62 0.86
C HIS A 123 -16.48 1.97 2.06
N GLN A 124 -16.86 3.24 2.30
CA GLN A 124 -17.74 3.67 3.41
C GLN A 124 -17.24 3.31 4.83
N ILE A 125 -15.98 2.87 4.93
CA ILE A 125 -15.30 2.61 6.20
C ILE A 125 -14.80 3.95 6.71
N SER A 126 -15.16 4.31 7.94
CA SER A 126 -14.69 5.55 8.55
C SER A 126 -13.18 5.53 8.71
N GLU A 127 -12.54 6.69 8.65
CA GLU A 127 -11.10 6.81 8.83
C GLU A 127 -10.64 6.28 10.20
N GLN A 128 -11.46 6.45 11.24
CA GLN A 128 -11.22 5.88 12.56
C GLN A 128 -11.15 4.35 12.52
N LEU A 129 -12.10 3.69 11.83
CA LEU A 129 -12.10 2.24 11.67
C LEU A 129 -10.91 1.75 10.82
N LEU A 130 -10.49 2.52 9.81
CA LEU A 130 -9.28 2.19 9.04
C LEU A 130 -8.04 2.13 9.95
N ILE A 131 -7.84 3.14 10.80
CA ILE A 131 -6.73 3.16 11.78
C ILE A 131 -6.86 2.00 12.76
N GLN A 132 -8.07 1.68 13.21
CA GLN A 132 -8.32 0.55 14.10
C GLN A 132 -7.96 -0.80 13.45
N TYR A 133 -8.38 -1.03 12.21
CA TYR A 133 -8.06 -2.27 11.49
C TYR A 133 -6.58 -2.40 11.20
N PHE A 134 -5.94 -1.31 10.76
CA PHE A 134 -4.49 -1.24 10.60
C PHE A 134 -3.77 -1.61 11.90
N TYR A 135 -4.09 -0.92 13.00
CA TYR A 135 -3.44 -1.17 14.29
C TYR A 135 -3.69 -2.60 14.78
N LYS A 136 -4.91 -3.13 14.64
CA LYS A 136 -5.23 -4.52 15.02
C LYS A 136 -4.38 -5.54 14.26
N GLY A 137 -4.10 -5.27 12.98
CA GLY A 137 -3.33 -6.13 12.10
C GLY A 137 -1.81 -6.10 12.30
N LEU A 138 -1.28 -5.12 13.01
CA LEU A 138 0.16 -4.99 13.29
C LEU A 138 0.73 -6.15 14.12
N SER A 139 2.04 -6.36 13.94
CA SER A 139 2.88 -7.19 14.82
C SER A 139 2.90 -6.62 16.24
N MET A 140 3.17 -7.46 17.25
CA MET A 140 3.24 -7.00 18.64
C MET A 140 4.40 -6.02 18.86
N MET A 141 5.49 -6.18 18.11
CA MET A 141 6.65 -5.28 18.17
C MET A 141 6.29 -3.89 17.63
N ASP A 142 5.68 -3.82 16.45
CA ASP A 142 5.29 -2.54 15.84
C ASP A 142 4.17 -1.83 16.60
N LYS A 143 3.23 -2.59 17.19
CA LYS A 143 2.23 -2.04 18.14
C LYS A 143 2.91 -1.33 19.30
N SER A 144 3.84 -2.03 19.97
CA SER A 144 4.55 -1.49 21.13
C SER A 144 5.37 -0.25 20.77
N MET A 145 6.02 -0.27 19.61
CA MET A 145 6.79 0.87 19.09
C MET A 145 5.90 2.09 18.80
N ILE A 146 4.73 1.87 18.19
CA ILE A 146 3.77 2.93 17.89
C ILE A 146 3.15 3.51 19.17
N ASP A 147 2.80 2.70 20.16
CA ASP A 147 2.25 3.19 21.44
C ASP A 147 3.30 3.96 22.25
N ALA A 148 4.56 3.50 22.25
CA ALA A 148 5.66 4.23 22.85
C ALA A 148 5.86 5.61 22.19
N ALA A 149 5.87 5.67 20.85
CA ALA A 149 5.95 6.91 20.10
C ALA A 149 4.73 7.82 20.32
N SER A 150 3.56 7.23 20.55
CA SER A 150 2.32 7.93 20.86
C SER A 150 2.27 8.46 22.31
N ARG A 151 3.23 8.07 23.17
CA ARG A 151 3.22 8.36 24.61
C ARG A 151 1.94 7.85 25.29
N GLY A 152 1.48 6.66 24.91
CA GLY A 152 0.20 6.08 25.33
C GLY A 152 -0.47 5.34 24.18
N ALA A 153 -1.75 4.98 24.34
CA ALA A 153 -2.46 4.27 23.28
C ALA A 153 -2.64 5.17 22.05
N LEU A 154 -2.32 4.63 20.85
CA LEU A 154 -2.57 5.33 19.59
C LEU A 154 -4.05 5.75 19.44
N MET A 155 -4.97 4.93 19.98
CA MET A 155 -6.42 5.15 19.88
C MET A 155 -6.92 6.38 20.64
N ASP A 156 -6.12 6.93 21.56
CA ASP A 156 -6.46 8.16 22.31
C ASP A 156 -6.09 9.42 21.53
N LYS A 157 -5.41 9.28 20.38
CA LYS A 157 -5.01 10.40 19.52
C LYS A 157 -6.12 10.77 18.56
N THR A 158 -6.11 12.03 18.14
CA THR A 158 -6.93 12.46 16.99
C THR A 158 -6.47 11.73 15.73
N LEU A 159 -7.40 11.50 14.79
CA LEU A 159 -7.11 10.77 13.54
C LEU A 159 -5.90 11.34 12.77
N ALA A 160 -5.81 12.68 12.70
CA ALA A 160 -4.71 13.36 12.04
C ALA A 160 -3.35 13.05 12.70
N ILE A 161 -3.29 13.07 14.03
CA ILE A 161 -2.08 12.75 14.79
C ILE A 161 -1.73 11.27 14.60
N ALA A 162 -2.71 10.37 14.68
CA ALA A 162 -2.49 8.94 14.52
C ALA A 162 -1.91 8.61 13.13
N ARG A 163 -2.49 9.17 12.06
CA ARG A 163 -1.96 9.01 10.69
C ARG A 163 -0.55 9.55 10.55
N HIS A 164 -0.30 10.75 11.05
CA HIS A 164 1.01 11.36 10.98
C HIS A 164 2.07 10.52 11.71
N LEU A 165 1.75 10.02 12.91
CA LEU A 165 2.63 9.11 13.66
C LEU A 165 2.91 7.82 12.89
N ILE A 166 1.87 7.14 12.38
CA ILE A 166 2.04 5.91 11.59
C ILE A 166 2.93 6.18 10.37
N SER A 167 2.66 7.27 9.63
CA SER A 167 3.43 7.63 8.45
C SER A 167 4.90 7.89 8.80
N ASN A 168 5.17 8.63 9.86
CA ASN A 168 6.54 8.91 10.29
C ASN A 168 7.27 7.64 10.73
N MET A 169 6.59 6.76 11.46
CA MET A 169 7.17 5.48 11.90
C MET A 169 7.43 4.53 10.73
N ALA A 170 6.52 4.50 9.75
CA ALA A 170 6.72 3.78 8.50
C ALA A 170 7.94 4.32 7.73
N SER A 171 8.07 5.64 7.58
CA SER A 171 9.25 6.27 6.95
C SER A 171 10.55 5.98 7.71
N ASN A 172 10.54 6.05 9.05
CA ASN A 172 11.70 5.73 9.86
C ASN A 172 12.12 4.25 9.71
N THR A 173 11.15 3.34 9.63
CA THR A 173 11.43 1.91 9.40
C THR A 173 11.98 1.66 8.00
N GLN A 174 11.59 2.45 6.99
CA GLN A 174 12.20 2.37 5.66
C GLN A 174 13.66 2.83 5.67
N GLN A 175 13.98 3.88 6.43
CA GLN A 175 15.32 4.48 6.48
C GLN A 175 16.30 3.72 7.37
N PHE A 176 15.82 3.18 8.50
CA PHE A 176 16.65 2.61 9.56
C PHE A 176 16.23 1.18 9.97
N GLY A 177 15.22 0.60 9.33
CA GLY A 177 14.69 -0.71 9.69
C GLY A 177 15.64 -1.85 9.31
N ILE A 178 16.03 -2.62 10.31
CA ILE A 178 16.73 -3.89 10.12
C ILE A 178 15.66 -4.92 9.70
N LYS A 179 15.69 -5.40 8.45
CA LYS A 179 14.88 -6.54 8.01
C LYS A 179 15.19 -7.75 8.90
N GLY A 180 14.24 -8.19 9.73
CA GLY A 180 14.38 -9.44 10.46
C GLY A 180 14.13 -10.65 9.56
N PRO A 181 14.85 -11.79 9.69
CA PRO A 181 16.01 -12.07 10.54
C PRO A 181 17.28 -12.33 9.70
N SER A 182 18.28 -11.45 9.77
CA SER A 182 19.70 -11.81 9.63
C SER A 182 20.59 -10.68 10.15
N GLN A 183 21.42 -11.03 11.14
CA GLN A 183 22.60 -10.28 11.62
C GLN A 183 22.37 -8.95 12.36
N SER A 184 21.72 -9.00 13.52
CA SER A 184 22.02 -8.03 14.59
C SER A 184 22.18 -8.70 15.95
N TRP A 185 22.91 -9.83 15.95
CA TRP A 185 23.48 -10.39 17.17
C TRP A 185 24.83 -11.08 16.94
N MET A 186 25.68 -10.52 16.07
CA MET A 186 27.13 -10.76 16.19
C MET A 186 27.73 -9.75 17.18
N VAL A 187 27.20 -9.73 18.39
CA VAL A 187 27.89 -9.20 19.56
C VAL A 187 27.87 -10.32 20.59
N ASN A 188 28.53 -11.44 20.27
CA ASN A 188 28.96 -12.43 21.27
C ASN A 188 29.97 -13.49 20.77
N GLU A 189 30.42 -13.50 19.51
CA GLU A 189 31.47 -14.44 19.10
C GLU A 189 32.90 -13.95 19.38
N ILE A 190 33.11 -12.63 19.44
CA ILE A 190 34.43 -12.08 19.80
C ILE A 190 34.74 -12.34 21.29
N GLY A 191 33.72 -12.39 22.15
CA GLY A 191 33.88 -12.68 23.59
C GLY A 191 34.20 -14.14 23.88
N ALA A 192 33.49 -15.09 23.26
CA ALA A 192 33.68 -16.52 23.53
C ALA A 192 35.02 -17.07 22.98
N ALA A 193 35.40 -16.69 21.75
CA ALA A 193 36.67 -17.11 21.17
C ALA A 193 37.88 -16.48 21.90
N SER A 194 37.74 -15.21 22.33
CA SER A 194 38.78 -14.55 23.13
C SER A 194 38.89 -15.12 24.54
N ASN A 195 37.77 -15.46 25.19
CA ASN A 195 37.77 -16.12 26.50
C ASN A 195 38.39 -17.51 26.43
N LEU A 196 38.00 -18.35 25.47
CA LEU A 196 38.58 -19.68 25.32
C LEU A 196 40.10 -19.61 25.05
N ARG A 197 40.54 -18.61 24.29
CA ARG A 197 41.96 -18.37 24.03
C ARG A 197 42.71 -17.91 25.28
N LEU A 198 42.11 -17.03 26.09
CA LEU A 198 42.68 -16.58 27.36
C LEU A 198 42.75 -17.72 28.38
N GLU A 199 41.70 -18.55 28.50
CA GLU A 199 41.68 -19.73 29.37
C GLU A 199 42.76 -20.74 28.98
N ASN A 200 42.96 -20.97 27.68
CA ASN A 200 44.03 -21.84 27.19
C ASN A 200 45.44 -21.28 27.44
N GLN A 201 45.62 -19.95 27.46
CA GLN A 201 46.90 -19.35 27.86
C GLN A 201 47.13 -19.47 29.37
N LEU A 202 46.08 -19.27 30.17
CA LEU A 202 46.13 -19.36 31.62
C LEU A 202 46.45 -20.79 32.09
N SER A 203 45.86 -21.81 31.47
CA SER A 203 46.15 -23.21 31.78
C SER A 203 47.60 -23.58 31.45
N LYS A 204 48.14 -23.07 30.34
CA LYS A 204 49.54 -23.27 29.94
C LYS A 204 50.53 -22.62 30.92
N LEU A 205 50.25 -21.38 31.33
CA LEU A 205 51.06 -20.68 32.34
C LEU A 205 51.01 -21.42 33.68
N THR A 206 49.84 -21.88 34.09
CA THR A 206 49.66 -22.65 35.33
C THR A 206 50.47 -23.96 35.32
N SER A 207 50.52 -24.64 34.17
CA SER A 207 51.36 -25.85 34.02
C SER A 207 52.85 -25.55 34.14
N LEU A 208 53.33 -24.45 33.53
CA LEU A 208 54.73 -24.06 33.61
C LEU A 208 55.15 -23.67 35.03
N VAL A 209 54.30 -22.93 35.74
CA VAL A 209 54.53 -22.59 37.15
C VAL A 209 54.58 -23.84 38.03
N ARG A 210 53.70 -24.83 37.79
CA ARG A 210 53.74 -26.11 38.52
C ARG A 210 55.03 -26.89 38.25
N GLN A 211 55.56 -26.85 37.02
CA GLN A 211 56.83 -27.52 36.69
C GLN A 211 58.04 -26.82 37.32
N LEU A 212 58.00 -25.49 37.45
CA LEU A 212 59.03 -24.71 38.15
C LEU A 212 58.99 -24.87 39.67
N ALA A 213 57.83 -25.19 40.26
CA ALA A 213 57.66 -25.38 41.69
C ALA A 213 58.04 -26.80 42.19
N VAL A 214 58.33 -27.73 41.28
CA VAL A 214 58.73 -29.12 41.58
C VAL A 214 60.21 -29.37 41.19
N GLY A 215 60.95 -28.31 40.85
CA GLY A 215 62.40 -28.32 40.66
C GLY A 215 63.15 -27.86 41.90
#